data_AF-A0A955P267-F1
#
_entry.id   AF-A0A955P267-F1
#
_cell.length_a   1.000
_cell.length_b   1.000
_cell.length_c   1.000
_cell.angle_alpha   90.00
_cell.angle_beta   90.00
_cell.angle_gamma   90.00
#
_symmetry.space_group_name_H-M   'P 1'
#
loop_
_entity.id
_entity.type
_entity.pdbx_description
1 polymer ?
#
loop_
_entity_poly.entity_id
_entity_poly.type
_entity_poly.pdbx_seq_one_letter_code
_entity_poly.pdbx_strand_id
1 'polypeptide(L)'
;MSLKIKKKEKLETAFPRILREQVDEALSCLKNGELGKNEAIHECRKCMKKIRGLARLYRGSLGKDYRRINTTFRDTARILSDLRDRGVLLETFHALNDFVDRDLLKSPDIRAFQQHLHEEFERVENDPDLGAGKKMKDAADRLRKARKDFKDYTVSSEGFDSIQDELEKTY
;
A
#
# COMPACT_ATOMS: atom_id res chain seq x y z
N MET A 1 6.83 1.77 -9.99
CA MET A 1 6.38 0.98 -11.17
C MET A 1 4.92 1.25 -11.57
N SER A 2 4.62 1.34 -12.87
CA SER A 2 3.28 1.51 -13.46
C SER A 2 2.61 0.17 -13.81
N LEU A 3 1.28 0.12 -13.87
CA LEU A 3 0.54 -1.03 -14.37
C LEU A 3 0.69 -1.11 -15.90
N LYS A 4 1.15 -2.25 -16.43
CA LYS A 4 1.45 -2.42 -17.85
C LYS A 4 0.84 -3.70 -18.40
N ILE A 5 0.19 -3.58 -19.55
CA ILE A 5 -0.27 -4.69 -20.39
C ILE A 5 0.66 -4.77 -21.59
N LYS A 6 1.21 -5.95 -21.87
CA LYS A 6 2.17 -6.13 -22.97
C LYS A 6 1.44 -6.10 -24.31
N LYS A 7 2.13 -5.70 -25.38
CA LYS A 7 1.56 -5.72 -26.73
C LYS A 7 1.18 -7.16 -27.10
N LYS A 8 -0.06 -7.35 -27.59
CA LYS A 8 -0.67 -8.67 -27.90
C LYS A 8 -0.92 -9.57 -26.69
N GLU A 9 -0.77 -9.07 -25.46
CA GLU A 9 -1.19 -9.81 -24.27
C GLU A 9 -2.71 -9.76 -24.16
N LYS A 10 -3.31 -10.90 -23.84
CA LYS A 10 -4.75 -10.97 -23.61
C LYS A 10 -5.11 -10.40 -22.24
N LEU A 11 -6.24 -9.71 -22.12
CA LEU A 11 -6.62 -9.03 -20.88
C LEU A 11 -6.84 -10.03 -19.73
N GLU A 12 -7.34 -11.22 -20.04
CA GLU A 12 -7.57 -12.31 -19.10
C GLU A 12 -6.28 -12.90 -18.50
N THR A 13 -5.16 -12.83 -19.23
CA THR A 13 -3.85 -13.27 -18.72
C THR A 13 -3.06 -12.14 -18.07
N ALA A 14 -3.32 -10.89 -18.48
CA ALA A 14 -2.70 -9.70 -17.90
C ALA A 14 -3.09 -9.51 -16.43
N PHE A 15 -4.37 -9.71 -16.07
CA PHE A 15 -4.85 -9.51 -14.69
C PHE A 15 -4.09 -10.34 -13.65
N PRO A 16 -4.06 -11.69 -13.72
CA PRO A 16 -3.38 -12.51 -12.70
C PRO A 16 -1.87 -12.27 -12.68
N ARG A 17 -1.25 -11.96 -13.82
CA ARG A 17 0.17 -11.58 -13.88
C ARG A 17 0.42 -10.29 -13.12
N ILE A 18 -0.31 -9.23 -13.43
CA ILE A 18 -0.11 -7.90 -12.82
C ILE A 18 -0.43 -7.96 -11.33
N LEU A 19 -1.49 -8.68 -10.93
CA LEU A 19 -1.82 -8.88 -9.52
C LEU A 19 -0.63 -9.53 -8.79
N ARG A 20 -0.05 -10.60 -9.35
CA ARG A 20 1.11 -11.28 -8.77
C ARG A 20 2.33 -10.37 -8.69
N GLU A 21 2.64 -9.63 -9.75
CA GLU A 21 3.73 -8.66 -9.77
C GLU A 21 3.57 -7.59 -8.68
N GLN A 22 2.36 -7.06 -8.48
CA GLN A 22 2.12 -6.07 -7.43
C GLN A 22 2.18 -6.66 -6.02
N VAL A 23 1.80 -7.93 -5.84
CA VAL A 23 1.96 -8.62 -4.55
C VAL A 23 3.43 -8.90 -4.25
N ASP A 24 4.19 -9.35 -5.24
CA ASP A 24 5.62 -9.63 -5.10
C ASP A 24 6.42 -8.34 -4.84
N GLU A 25 6.05 -7.23 -5.50
CA GLU A 25 6.60 -5.91 -5.20
C GLU A 25 6.29 -5.48 -3.77
N ALA A 26 5.04 -5.60 -3.33
CA ALA A 26 4.66 -5.24 -1.96
C ALA A 26 5.44 -6.06 -0.91
N LEU A 27 5.66 -7.35 -1.17
CA LEU A 27 6.49 -8.21 -0.32
C LEU A 27 7.97 -7.80 -0.33
N SER A 28 8.50 -7.38 -1.48
CA SER A 28 9.86 -6.87 -1.63
C SER A 28 10.07 -5.61 -0.79
N CYS A 29 9.15 -4.64 -0.87
CA CYS A 29 9.19 -3.42 -0.07
C CYS A 29 9.24 -3.72 1.44
N LEU A 30 8.48 -4.71 1.92
CA LEU A 30 8.45 -5.06 3.34
C LEU A 30 9.64 -5.91 3.81
N LYS A 31 10.41 -6.50 2.89
CA LYS A 31 11.57 -7.35 3.20
C LYS A 31 12.89 -6.58 3.19
N ASN A 32 13.03 -5.63 2.27
CA ASN A 32 14.29 -4.94 2.05
C ASN A 32 14.49 -3.85 3.11
N GLY A 33 15.57 -3.96 3.88
CA GLY A 33 16.03 -2.90 4.80
C GLY A 33 16.72 -1.73 4.11
N GLU A 34 16.75 -1.72 2.77
CA GLU A 34 17.29 -0.60 1.98
C GLU A 34 16.39 0.64 2.05
N LEU A 35 15.08 0.45 2.21
CA LEU A 35 14.11 1.52 2.42
C LEU A 35 13.93 1.76 3.92
N GLY A 36 13.78 3.03 4.33
CA GLY A 36 13.26 3.34 5.66
C GLY A 36 11.87 2.72 5.85
N LYS A 37 11.51 2.35 7.09
CA LYS A 37 10.22 1.69 7.41
C LYS A 37 9.02 2.44 6.83
N ASN A 38 9.00 3.77 6.94
CA ASN A 38 7.95 4.63 6.38
C ASN A 38 7.83 4.50 4.85
N GLU A 39 8.96 4.50 4.14
CA GLU A 39 8.99 4.38 2.68
C GLU A 39 8.57 2.97 2.24
N ALA A 40 9.04 1.93 2.93
CA ALA A 40 8.61 0.55 2.71
C ALA A 40 7.09 0.40 2.87
N ILE A 41 6.51 0.99 3.94
CA ILE A 41 5.06 1.02 4.19
C ILE A 41 4.34 1.79 3.07
N HIS A 42 4.86 2.94 2.66
CA HIS A 42 4.28 3.77 1.61
C HIS A 42 4.19 3.00 0.27
N GLU A 43 5.29 2.45 -0.21
CA GLU A 43 5.33 1.73 -1.48
C GLU A 43 4.50 0.43 -1.43
N CYS A 44 4.48 -0.27 -0.30
CA CYS A 44 3.59 -1.41 -0.09
C CYS A 44 2.11 -1.02 -0.22
N ARG A 45 1.67 0.06 0.45
CA ARG A 45 0.29 0.57 0.36
C ARG A 45 -0.07 1.02 -1.05
N LYS A 46 0.88 1.61 -1.77
CA LYS A 46 0.72 2.02 -3.17
C LYS A 46 0.47 0.82 -4.07
N CYS A 47 1.17 -0.30 -3.86
CA CYS A 47 0.89 -1.56 -4.55
C CYS A 47 -0.53 -2.06 -4.28
N MET A 48 -0.99 -2.04 -3.02
CA MET A 48 -2.37 -2.42 -2.68
C MET A 48 -3.42 -1.51 -3.34
N LYS A 49 -3.16 -0.20 -3.41
CA LYS A 49 -4.02 0.75 -4.13
C LYS A 49 -4.12 0.39 -5.62
N LYS A 50 -2.99 0.05 -6.26
CA LYS A 50 -2.97 -0.38 -7.66
C LYS A 50 -3.72 -1.69 -7.89
N ILE A 51 -3.54 -2.69 -7.03
CA ILE A 51 -4.28 -3.96 -7.13
C ILE A 51 -5.79 -3.71 -7.04
N ARG A 52 -6.22 -2.85 -6.12
CA ARG A 52 -7.65 -2.50 -5.99
C ARG A 52 -8.18 -1.72 -7.19
N GLY A 53 -7.37 -0.86 -7.79
CA GLY A 53 -7.69 -0.20 -9.06
C GLY A 53 -7.85 -1.20 -10.20
N LEU A 54 -6.90 -2.13 -10.33
CA LEU A 54 -6.95 -3.21 -11.32
C LEU A 54 -8.19 -4.10 -11.12
N ALA A 55 -8.48 -4.52 -9.89
CA ALA A 55 -9.67 -5.31 -9.58
C ALA A 55 -10.97 -4.56 -9.91
N ARG A 56 -10.99 -3.23 -9.74
CA ARG A 56 -12.13 -2.41 -10.12
C ARG A 56 -12.32 -2.36 -11.63
N LEU A 57 -11.23 -2.32 -12.40
CA LEU A 57 -11.29 -2.31 -13.86
C LEU A 57 -11.87 -3.62 -14.42
N TYR A 58 -11.55 -4.75 -13.79
CA TYR A 58 -12.04 -6.08 -14.19
C TYR A 58 -13.31 -6.52 -13.44
N ARG A 59 -14.06 -5.58 -12.85
CA ARG A 59 -15.13 -5.92 -11.89
C ARG A 59 -16.21 -6.81 -12.52
N GLY A 60 -16.67 -6.51 -13.75
CA GLY A 60 -17.64 -7.35 -14.46
C GLY A 60 -17.18 -8.81 -14.55
N SER A 61 -15.94 -9.01 -15.01
CA SER A 61 -15.36 -10.33 -15.23
C SER A 61 -14.97 -11.10 -13.97
N LEU A 62 -14.68 -10.39 -12.89
CA LEU A 62 -14.32 -10.98 -11.60
C LEU A 62 -15.56 -11.42 -10.82
N GLY A 63 -16.75 -10.89 -11.10
CA GLY A 63 -17.98 -11.24 -10.41
C GLY A 63 -17.84 -11.19 -8.87
N LYS A 64 -18.05 -12.33 -8.20
CA LYS A 64 -18.01 -12.45 -6.72
C LYS A 64 -16.60 -12.22 -6.15
N ASP A 65 -15.57 -12.58 -6.90
CA ASP A 65 -14.19 -12.48 -6.45
C ASP A 65 -13.65 -11.05 -6.41
N TYR A 66 -14.27 -10.13 -7.17
CA TYR A 66 -13.97 -8.70 -7.02
C TYR A 66 -14.02 -8.27 -5.56
N ARG A 67 -15.09 -8.66 -4.85
CA ARG A 67 -15.28 -8.29 -3.44
C ARG A 67 -14.21 -8.91 -2.55
N ARG A 68 -13.83 -10.17 -2.83
CA ARG A 68 -12.79 -10.91 -2.11
C ARG A 68 -11.44 -10.20 -2.26
N ILE A 69 -11.01 -9.96 -3.50
CA ILE A 69 -9.75 -9.27 -3.82
C ILE A 69 -9.74 -7.86 -3.19
N ASN A 70 -10.77 -7.05 -3.45
CA ASN A 70 -10.81 -5.67 -2.96
C ASN A 70 -10.78 -5.61 -1.43
N THR A 71 -11.43 -6.54 -0.73
CA THR A 71 -11.44 -6.57 0.74
C THR A 71 -10.11 -7.06 1.31
N THR A 72 -9.54 -8.14 0.76
CA THR A 72 -8.21 -8.64 1.17
C THR A 72 -7.15 -7.55 1.12
N PHE A 73 -7.05 -6.82 0.01
CA PHE A 73 -6.02 -5.78 -0.15
C PHE A 73 -6.36 -4.48 0.57
N ARG A 74 -7.65 -4.16 0.79
CA ARG A 74 -8.04 -3.03 1.63
C ARG A 74 -7.67 -3.27 3.09
N ASP A 75 -8.00 -4.43 3.62
CA ASP A 75 -7.79 -4.73 5.03
C ASP A 75 -6.32 -5.00 5.34
N THR A 76 -5.56 -5.56 4.38
CA THR A 76 -4.10 -5.63 4.53
C THR A 76 -3.46 -4.24 4.55
N ALA A 77 -3.95 -3.29 3.74
CA ALA A 77 -3.45 -1.90 3.79
C ALA A 77 -3.78 -1.23 5.13
N ARG A 78 -4.94 -1.56 5.71
CA ARG A 78 -5.41 -0.98 6.97
C ARG A 78 -4.46 -1.26 8.13
N ILE A 79 -3.87 -2.45 8.20
CA ILE A 79 -2.86 -2.83 9.22
C ILE A 79 -1.73 -1.82 9.30
N LEU A 80 -1.34 -1.27 8.15
CA LEU A 80 -0.23 -0.32 8.03
C LEU A 80 -0.66 1.16 8.16
N SER A 81 -1.93 1.46 8.43
CA SER A 81 -2.43 2.85 8.42
C SER A 81 -1.97 3.64 9.64
N ASP A 82 -2.10 3.09 10.84
CA ASP A 82 -1.77 3.87 12.05
C ASP A 82 -0.27 4.22 12.14
N LEU A 83 0.60 3.38 11.58
CA LEU A 83 2.04 3.67 11.49
C LEU A 83 2.31 4.84 10.54
N ARG A 84 1.59 4.86 9.42
CA ARG A 84 1.69 5.91 8.43
C ARG A 84 1.22 7.25 9.01
N ASP A 85 0.08 7.28 9.68
CA ASP A 85 -0.50 8.55 10.14
C ASP A 85 0.44 9.25 11.15
N ARG A 86 1.16 8.47 11.96
CA ARG A 86 2.20 8.98 12.88
C ARG A 86 3.46 9.45 12.14
N GLY A 87 3.93 8.69 11.16
CA GLY A 87 5.09 9.09 10.34
C GLY A 87 4.82 10.38 9.56
N VAL A 88 3.61 10.51 9.00
CA VAL A 88 3.16 11.70 8.28
C VAL A 88 3.09 12.91 9.21
N LEU A 89 2.70 12.76 10.47
CA LEU A 89 2.67 13.88 11.43
C LEU A 89 4.08 14.42 11.69
N LEU A 90 5.06 13.54 11.92
CA LEU A 90 6.46 13.94 12.12
C LEU A 90 7.06 14.55 10.83
N GLU A 91 6.81 13.93 9.67
CA GLU A 91 7.22 14.47 8.37
C GLU A 91 6.59 15.85 8.10
N THR A 92 5.31 16.02 8.41
CA THR A 92 4.60 17.30 8.26
C THR A 92 5.18 18.36 9.19
N PHE A 93 5.48 18.00 10.43
CA PHE A 93 6.14 18.91 11.38
C PHE A 93 7.50 19.36 10.85
N HIS A 94 8.32 18.44 10.35
CA HIS A 94 9.60 18.78 9.72
C HIS A 94 9.44 19.67 8.48
N ALA A 95 8.46 19.37 7.61
CA ALA A 95 8.19 20.19 6.43
C ALA A 95 7.74 21.61 6.81
N LEU A 96 6.99 21.78 7.90
CA LEU A 96 6.60 23.09 8.40
C LEU A 96 7.80 23.92 8.88
N ASN A 97 8.85 23.29 9.40
CA ASN A 97 10.04 24.01 9.85
C ASN A 97 10.73 24.80 8.71
N ASP A 98 10.55 24.38 7.46
CA ASP A 98 11.10 25.10 6.29
C ASP A 98 10.40 26.45 6.05
N PHE A 99 9.22 26.67 6.64
CA PHE A 99 8.39 27.87 6.47
C PHE A 99 8.29 28.75 7.72
N VAL A 100 8.96 28.37 8.81
CA VAL A 100 8.86 29.03 10.11
C VAL A 100 10.17 29.77 10.45
N ASP A 101 10.05 30.88 11.18
CA ASP A 101 11.20 31.65 11.67
C ASP A 101 12.17 30.76 12.47
N ARG A 102 13.46 30.82 12.15
CA ARG A 102 14.49 30.03 12.83
C ARG A 102 14.63 30.33 14.31
N ASP A 103 14.28 31.53 14.76
CA ASP A 103 14.32 31.86 16.19
C ASP A 103 13.13 31.25 16.93
N LEU A 104 11.97 31.11 16.27
CA LEU A 104 10.84 30.36 16.82
C LEU A 104 11.18 28.86 16.95
N LEU A 105 11.88 28.29 15.96
CA LEU A 105 12.37 26.89 16.02
C LEU A 105 13.39 26.66 17.16
N LYS A 106 14.09 27.71 17.60
CA LYS A 106 14.99 27.67 18.76
C LYS A 106 14.28 27.94 20.08
N SER A 107 12.97 28.16 20.10
CA SER A 107 12.26 28.28 21.38
C SER A 107 12.29 26.94 22.14
N PRO A 108 12.43 26.97 23.47
CA PRO A 108 12.36 25.76 24.29
C PRO A 108 11.08 24.94 24.06
N ASP A 109 9.94 25.63 23.88
CA ASP A 109 8.64 25.01 23.70
C ASP A 109 8.55 24.21 22.39
N ILE A 110 9.01 24.79 21.27
CA ILE A 110 9.02 24.09 19.97
C ILE A 110 9.98 22.91 19.98
N ARG A 111 11.15 23.04 20.61
CA ARG A 111 12.08 21.91 20.78
C ARG A 111 11.50 20.80 21.65
N ALA A 112 10.87 21.14 22.77
CA ALA A 112 10.22 20.17 23.64
C ALA A 112 9.09 19.43 22.92
N PHE A 113 8.30 20.15 22.13
CA PHE A 113 7.25 19.55 21.31
C PHE A 113 7.82 18.61 20.23
N GLN A 114 8.87 19.02 19.52
CA GLN A 114 9.55 18.17 18.54
C GLN A 114 10.11 16.90 19.17
N GLN A 115 10.75 17.02 20.34
CA GLN A 115 11.29 15.88 21.06
C GLN A 115 10.17 14.93 21.50
N HIS A 116 9.07 15.46 22.04
CA HIS A 116 7.93 14.64 22.45
C HIS A 116 7.32 13.86 21.26
N LEU A 117 7.16 14.52 20.10
CA LEU A 117 6.68 13.85 18.89
C LEU A 117 7.63 12.73 18.42
N HIS A 118 8.93 12.97 18.50
CA HIS A 118 9.93 11.97 18.13
C HIS A 118 9.92 10.78 19.09
N GLU A 119 9.87 11.01 20.41
CA GLU A 119 9.79 9.96 21.43
C GLU A 119 8.52 9.11 21.30
N GLU A 120 7.36 9.75 21.09
CA GLU A 120 6.09 9.04 20.86
C GLU A 120 6.10 8.24 19.54
N PHE A 121 6.77 8.75 18.50
CA PHE A 121 6.96 8.01 17.26
C PHE A 121 7.85 6.78 17.48
N GLU A 122 9.04 6.95 18.07
CA GLU A 122 9.99 5.87 18.36
C GLU A 122 9.38 4.81 19.26
N ARG A 123 8.63 5.20 20.30
CA ARG A 123 7.95 4.28 21.20
C ARG A 123 6.98 3.36 20.46
N VAL A 124 6.16 3.91 19.57
CA VAL A 124 5.20 3.11 18.80
C VAL A 124 5.88 2.33 17.69
N GLU A 125 6.89 2.90 17.04
CA GLU A 125 7.59 2.22 15.96
C GLU A 125 8.34 0.98 16.46
N ASN A 126 8.93 1.07 17.65
CA ASN A 126 9.73 0.02 18.28
C ASN A 126 8.94 -0.86 19.26
N ASP A 127 7.62 -0.66 19.39
CA ASP A 127 6.77 -1.53 20.18
C ASP A 127 6.84 -2.98 19.62
N PRO A 128 7.21 -3.98 20.44
CA PRO A 128 7.43 -5.35 19.95
C PRO A 128 6.12 -6.03 19.48
N ASP A 129 4.97 -5.65 20.04
CA ASP A 129 3.69 -6.29 19.82
C ASP A 129 2.77 -5.50 18.88
N LEU A 130 2.92 -4.18 18.82
CA LEU A 130 2.06 -3.29 18.06
C LEU A 130 2.82 -2.39 17.08
N GLY A 131 4.14 -2.44 17.10
CA GLY A 131 4.99 -1.55 16.32
C GLY A 131 5.20 -1.98 14.87
N ALA A 132 6.12 -1.27 14.20
CA ALA A 132 6.30 -1.38 12.76
C ALA A 132 6.69 -2.80 12.33
N GLY A 133 7.62 -3.43 13.05
CA GLY A 133 8.09 -4.78 12.74
C GLY A 133 6.95 -5.81 12.73
N LYS A 134 6.09 -5.79 13.75
CA LYS A 134 4.96 -6.72 13.88
C LYS A 134 3.90 -6.47 12.81
N LYS A 135 3.49 -5.22 12.60
CA LYS A 135 2.50 -4.85 11.57
C LYS A 135 2.99 -5.14 10.16
N MET A 136 4.27 -4.89 9.86
CA MET A 136 4.88 -5.24 8.57
C MET A 136 4.91 -6.76 8.36
N LYS A 137 5.25 -7.54 9.40
CA LYS A 137 5.19 -9.00 9.35
C LYS A 137 3.77 -9.51 9.10
N ASP A 138 2.78 -9.00 9.82
CA ASP A 138 1.37 -9.40 9.66
C ASP A 138 0.83 -9.04 8.26
N ALA A 139 1.21 -7.87 7.72
CA ALA A 139 0.88 -7.50 6.36
C ALA A 139 1.56 -8.43 5.34
N ALA A 140 2.84 -8.77 5.53
CA ALA A 140 3.57 -9.70 4.67
C ALA A 140 2.95 -11.10 4.68
N ASP A 141 2.52 -11.60 5.84
CA ASP A 141 1.86 -12.91 5.95
C ASP A 141 0.52 -12.94 5.21
N ARG A 142 -0.28 -11.87 5.32
CA ARG A 142 -1.51 -11.73 4.53
C ARG A 142 -1.24 -11.63 3.03
N LEU A 143 -0.20 -10.92 2.61
CA LEU A 143 0.21 -10.85 1.20
C LEU A 143 0.66 -12.22 0.68
N ARG A 144 1.45 -12.98 1.44
CA ARG A 144 1.86 -14.35 1.08
C ARG A 144 0.66 -15.28 0.94
N LYS A 145 -0.33 -15.17 1.84
CA LYS A 145 -1.58 -15.92 1.75
C LYS A 145 -2.36 -15.53 0.49
N ALA A 146 -2.59 -14.23 0.26
CA ALA A 146 -3.27 -13.73 -0.93
C ALA A 146 -2.57 -14.19 -2.22
N ARG A 147 -1.25 -14.19 -2.25
CA ARG A 147 -0.46 -14.70 -3.39
C ARG A 147 -0.77 -16.15 -3.72
N LYS A 148 -0.98 -17.00 -2.70
CA LYS A 148 -1.38 -18.40 -2.87
C LYS A 148 -2.83 -18.51 -3.31
N ASP A 149 -3.73 -17.77 -2.65
CA ASP A 149 -5.17 -17.81 -2.90
C ASP A 149 -5.56 -17.36 -4.31
N PHE A 150 -4.75 -16.50 -4.93
CA PHE A 150 -4.97 -15.96 -6.28
C PHE A 150 -3.98 -16.50 -7.33
N LYS A 151 -3.29 -17.61 -7.06
CA LYS A 151 -2.24 -18.16 -7.94
C LYS A 151 -2.76 -18.51 -9.34
N ASP A 152 -3.92 -19.18 -9.39
CA ASP A 152 -4.51 -19.78 -10.59
C ASP A 152 -5.78 -19.03 -11.03
N TYR A 153 -5.81 -17.73 -10.75
CA TYR A 153 -6.99 -16.92 -10.96
C TYR A 153 -7.20 -16.66 -12.46
N THR A 154 -8.38 -17.02 -12.98
CA THR A 154 -8.75 -16.83 -14.38
C THR A 154 -9.90 -15.82 -14.47
N VAL A 155 -9.80 -14.89 -15.42
CA VAL A 155 -10.84 -13.91 -15.71
C VAL A 155 -11.84 -14.57 -16.67
N SER A 156 -13.15 -14.43 -16.40
CA SER A 156 -14.19 -15.19 -17.10
C SER A 156 -14.53 -14.70 -18.51
N SER A 157 -14.20 -13.45 -18.84
CA SER A 157 -14.43 -12.82 -20.14
C SER A 157 -13.12 -12.68 -20.92
N GLU A 158 -13.21 -12.62 -22.24
CA GLU A 158 -12.06 -12.43 -23.13
C GLU A 158 -12.00 -11.00 -23.66
N GLY A 159 -10.80 -10.49 -23.91
CA GLY A 159 -10.64 -9.21 -24.62
C GLY A 159 -11.26 -8.01 -23.90
N PHE A 160 -11.69 -7.01 -24.67
CA PHE A 160 -12.15 -5.70 -24.16
C PHE A 160 -13.40 -5.80 -23.28
N ASP A 161 -14.26 -6.79 -23.52
CA ASP A 161 -15.43 -7.11 -22.71
C ASP A 161 -15.06 -7.33 -21.23
N SER A 162 -13.79 -7.64 -20.95
CA SER A 162 -13.31 -7.80 -19.58
C SER A 162 -13.25 -6.53 -18.75
N ILE A 163 -13.31 -5.37 -19.40
CA ILE A 163 -13.14 -4.07 -18.74
C ILE A 163 -14.12 -3.01 -19.26
N GLN A 164 -14.85 -3.29 -20.35
CA GLN A 164 -15.75 -2.37 -21.04
C GLN A 164 -16.76 -1.74 -20.08
N ASP A 165 -17.53 -2.58 -19.39
CA ASP A 165 -18.60 -2.18 -18.46
C ASP A 165 -18.11 -1.24 -17.35
N GLU A 166 -16.84 -1.29 -16.99
CA GLU A 166 -16.25 -0.50 -15.92
C GLU A 166 -15.63 0.79 -16.43
N LEU A 167 -15.14 0.79 -17.67
CA LEU A 167 -14.68 1.98 -18.36
C LEU A 167 -15.84 2.93 -18.64
N GLU A 168 -16.94 2.42 -19.22
CA GLU A 168 -18.16 3.22 -19.51
C GLU A 168 -18.80 3.84 -18.26
N LYS A 169 -18.63 3.21 -17.09
CA LYS A 169 -19.12 3.77 -15.82
C LYS A 169 -18.22 4.86 -15.23
N THR A 170 -16.97 4.95 -15.69
CA THR A 170 -15.94 5.82 -15.09
C THR A 170 -15.57 7.01 -15.99
N TYR A 171 -15.71 6.86 -17.30
CA TYR A 171 -15.40 7.84 -18.33
C TYR A 171 -16.54 7.93 -19.34
#